data_AF-A0A7Y4WU02-F1
#
_entry.id   AF-A0A7Y4WU02-F1
#
_cell.length_a   1.000
_cell.length_b   1.000
_cell.length_c   1.000
_cell.angle_alpha   90.00
_cell.angle_beta   90.00
_cell.angle_gamma   90.00
#
_symmetry.space_group_name_H-M   'P 1'
#
loop_
_entity.id
_entity.type
_entity.pdbx_description
1 polymer ?
#
loop_
_entity_poly.entity_id
_entity_poly.type
_entity_poly.pdbx_seq_one_letter_code
_entity_poly.pdbx_strand_id
1 'polypeptide(L)'
;MNPPSPALVGAVHVDEDWLRAVAAATSLVPMRILPGRLQRAPDGAQDLFFASDTGRIVSYLFRPPDGAVLEDGRPLTRAFHIDEVHAGCYMVCRDQVRFRPSDDSDPRDSGREYVVLVPPCVRDAEAHSIADIRRLQL
;
A
#
# COMPACT_ATOMS: atom_id res chain seq x y z
N MET A 1 -22.22 44.21 -11.25
CA MET A 1 -21.91 42.88 -11.80
C MET A 1 -21.30 42.08 -10.66
N ASN A 2 -22.08 41.18 -10.03
CA ASN A 2 -21.58 40.36 -8.91
C ASN A 2 -20.83 39.15 -9.48
N PRO A 3 -19.66 38.76 -8.91
CA PRO A 3 -18.99 37.54 -9.33
C PRO A 3 -19.84 36.30 -8.93
N PRO A 4 -19.80 35.23 -9.74
CA PRO A 4 -20.46 33.97 -9.38
C PRO A 4 -19.82 33.38 -8.12
N SER A 5 -20.66 32.95 -7.17
CA SER A 5 -20.24 32.20 -5.99
C SER A 5 -19.56 30.89 -6.41
N PRO A 6 -18.44 30.49 -5.78
CA PRO A 6 -17.82 29.20 -6.05
C PRO A 6 -18.81 28.10 -5.68
N ALA A 7 -19.10 27.22 -6.64
CA ALA A 7 -19.95 26.06 -6.43
C ALA A 7 -19.42 25.24 -5.23
N LEU A 8 -20.32 24.92 -4.30
CA LEU A 8 -20.04 23.96 -3.23
C LEU A 8 -19.50 22.68 -3.86
N VAL A 9 -18.24 22.37 -3.62
CA VAL A 9 -17.72 21.01 -3.76
C VAL A 9 -18.46 20.19 -2.71
N GLY A 10 -19.52 19.50 -3.13
CA GLY A 10 -20.28 18.62 -2.27
C GLY A 10 -19.35 17.56 -1.70
N ALA A 11 -19.23 17.49 -0.38
CA ALA A 11 -18.52 16.40 0.28
C ALA A 11 -19.18 15.09 -0.14
N VAL A 12 -18.47 14.29 -0.94
CA VAL A 12 -18.90 12.94 -1.27
C VAL A 12 -18.78 12.14 0.02
N HIS A 13 -19.91 11.87 0.67
CA HIS A 13 -19.96 10.95 1.79
C HIS A 13 -19.82 9.54 1.23
N VAL A 14 -18.62 8.98 1.34
CA VAL A 14 -18.37 7.60 0.93
C VAL A 14 -18.71 6.71 2.13
N ASP A 15 -19.73 5.88 1.95
CA ASP A 15 -20.12 4.86 2.92
C ASP A 15 -19.01 3.80 3.03
N GLU A 16 -18.52 3.55 4.24
CA GLU A 16 -17.49 2.55 4.52
C GLU A 16 -17.94 1.13 4.15
N ASP A 17 -19.24 0.82 4.30
CA ASP A 17 -19.75 -0.52 4.01
C ASP A 17 -19.77 -0.79 2.50
N TRP A 18 -20.10 0.23 1.71
CA TRP A 18 -19.98 0.16 0.26
C TRP A 18 -18.51 -0.04 -0.16
N LEU A 19 -17.57 0.71 0.43
CA LEU A 19 -16.15 0.53 0.15
C LEU A 19 -15.64 -0.87 0.50
N ARG A 20 -16.09 -1.45 1.61
CA ARG A 20 -15.75 -2.82 1.98
C ARG A 20 -16.32 -3.83 0.98
N ALA A 21 -17.55 -3.63 0.51
CA ALA A 21 -18.16 -4.49 -0.50
C ALA A 21 -17.40 -4.41 -1.84
N VAL A 22 -17.02 -3.21 -2.27
CA VAL A 22 -16.17 -3.01 -3.45
C VAL A 22 -14.81 -3.66 -3.24
N ALA A 23 -14.21 -3.52 -2.06
CA ALA A 23 -12.94 -4.14 -1.72
C ALA A 23 -12.99 -5.67 -1.77
N ALA A 24 -14.04 -6.27 -1.24
CA ALA A 24 -14.27 -7.70 -1.30
C ALA A 24 -14.52 -8.21 -2.74
N ALA A 25 -15.14 -7.39 -3.59
CA ALA A 25 -15.44 -7.74 -4.99
C ALA A 25 -14.26 -7.46 -5.95
N THR A 26 -13.29 -6.66 -5.53
CA THR A 26 -12.16 -6.26 -6.39
C THR A 26 -11.14 -7.39 -6.46
N SER A 27 -10.85 -7.85 -7.68
CA SER A 27 -9.74 -8.78 -7.90
C SER A 27 -8.43 -8.08 -7.56
N LEU A 28 -7.67 -8.66 -6.64
CA LEU A 28 -6.33 -8.16 -6.30
C LEU A 28 -5.30 -8.76 -7.26
N VAL A 29 -4.31 -7.94 -7.61
CA VAL A 29 -3.19 -8.34 -8.46
C VAL A 29 -1.87 -8.19 -7.69
N PRO A 30 -0.88 -9.04 -7.98
CA PRO A 30 0.43 -8.91 -7.35
C PRO A 30 1.13 -7.65 -7.83
N MET A 31 1.63 -6.86 -6.89
CA MET A 31 2.58 -5.78 -7.12
C MET A 31 3.87 -6.12 -6.38
N ARG A 32 4.95 -6.33 -7.14
CA ARG A 32 6.27 -6.60 -6.57
C ARG A 32 6.79 -5.38 -5.82
N ILE A 33 7.29 -5.61 -4.62
CA ILE A 33 7.94 -4.60 -3.80
C ILE A 33 9.43 -4.62 -4.13
N LEU A 34 9.91 -3.54 -4.74
CA LEU A 34 11.33 -3.41 -5.06
C LEU A 34 12.12 -3.12 -3.77
N PRO A 35 13.28 -3.76 -3.55
CA PRO A 35 14.11 -3.50 -2.37
C PRO A 35 14.41 -2.03 -2.10
N GLY A 36 14.63 -1.23 -3.15
CA GLY A 36 14.86 0.22 -3.04
C GLY A 36 13.65 1.05 -2.61
N ARG A 37 12.45 0.45 -2.56
CA ARG A 37 11.23 1.11 -2.03
C ARG A 37 11.03 0.86 -0.54
N LEU A 38 11.80 -0.04 0.07
CA LEU A 38 11.68 -0.38 1.48
C LEU A 38 12.51 0.58 2.32
N GLN A 39 11.89 1.10 3.37
CA GLN A 39 12.56 1.86 4.41
C GLN A 39 12.62 1.03 5.69
N ARG A 40 13.81 0.90 6.27
CA ARG A 40 13.97 0.18 7.53
C ARG A 40 13.54 1.07 8.69
N ALA A 41 12.54 0.62 9.45
CA ALA A 41 12.09 1.27 10.67
C ALA A 41 13.09 1.02 11.83
N PRO A 42 13.07 1.86 12.89
CA PRO A 42 13.99 1.70 14.03
C PRO A 42 13.89 0.36 14.76
N ASP A 43 12.72 -0.26 14.74
CA ASP A 43 12.47 -1.59 15.30
C ASP A 43 12.99 -2.72 14.40
N GLY A 44 13.43 -2.44 13.17
CA GLY A 44 13.87 -3.44 12.18
C GLY A 44 12.77 -3.89 11.23
N ALA A 45 11.52 -3.46 11.43
CA ALA A 45 10.46 -3.64 10.45
C ALA A 45 10.72 -2.84 9.17
N GLN A 46 9.94 -3.13 8.14
CA GLN A 46 10.16 -2.68 6.79
C GLN A 46 8.91 -1.96 6.32
N ASP A 47 9.09 -0.69 5.96
CA ASP A 47 8.03 0.22 5.58
C ASP A 47 8.01 0.38 4.06
N LEU A 48 6.87 0.06 3.47
CA LEU A 48 6.51 0.39 2.11
C LEU A 48 5.53 1.55 2.12
N PHE A 49 5.89 2.62 1.42
CA PHE A 49 5.00 3.73 1.11
C PHE A 49 4.58 3.67 -0.35
N PHE A 50 3.29 3.85 -0.62
CA PHE A 50 2.79 4.04 -1.97
C PHE A 50 3.28 5.40 -2.51
N ALA A 51 3.77 5.40 -3.74
CA ALA A 51 4.40 6.57 -4.34
C ALA A 51 3.37 7.46 -5.07
N SER A 52 2.26 6.88 -5.52
CA SER A 52 1.15 7.58 -6.16
C SER A 52 0.05 7.95 -5.15
N ASP A 53 -0.63 9.07 -5.36
CA ASP A 53 -1.81 9.44 -4.55
C ASP A 53 -2.92 8.39 -4.65
N THR A 54 -3.09 7.78 -5.83
CA THR A 54 -3.99 6.63 -6.02
C THR A 54 -3.63 5.49 -5.08
N GLY A 55 -2.35 5.08 -5.02
CA GLY A 55 -1.91 4.02 -4.12
C GLY A 55 -2.12 4.36 -2.65
N ARG A 56 -1.84 5.60 -2.25
CA ARG A 56 -2.05 6.08 -0.88
C ARG A 56 -3.53 6.07 -0.47
N ILE A 57 -4.39 6.66 -1.31
CA ILE A 57 -5.84 6.75 -1.08
C ILE A 57 -6.46 5.35 -1.09
N VAL A 58 -6.17 4.55 -2.10
CA VAL A 58 -6.76 3.22 -2.23
C VAL A 58 -6.26 2.30 -1.13
N SER A 59 -4.98 2.31 -0.76
CA SER A 59 -4.49 1.51 0.37
C SER A 59 -5.17 1.90 1.69
N TYR A 60 -5.36 3.20 1.91
CA TYR A 60 -6.06 3.72 3.09
C TYR A 60 -7.51 3.22 3.15
N LEU A 61 -8.24 3.27 2.03
CA LEU A 61 -9.65 2.91 1.96
C LEU A 61 -9.88 1.40 1.92
N PHE A 62 -9.11 0.66 1.12
CA PHE A 62 -9.32 -0.77 0.89
C PHE A 62 -8.79 -1.62 2.03
N ARG A 63 -7.72 -1.19 2.71
CA ARG A 63 -6.98 -1.97 3.72
C ARG A 63 -6.76 -3.42 3.29
N PRO A 64 -5.59 -3.76 2.70
CA PRO A 64 -5.31 -5.08 2.17
C PRO A 64 -5.82 -6.23 3.08
N PRO A 65 -6.52 -7.23 2.52
CA PRO A 65 -7.06 -8.34 3.30
C PRO A 65 -5.94 -9.17 3.93
N ASP A 66 -6.28 -10.06 4.85
CA ASP A 66 -5.31 -10.95 5.49
C ASP A 66 -4.57 -11.79 4.44
N GLY A 67 -3.24 -11.89 4.58
CA GLY A 67 -2.39 -12.56 3.59
C GLY A 67 -2.11 -11.75 2.32
N ALA A 68 -2.42 -10.46 2.30
CA ALA A 68 -2.14 -9.61 1.14
C ALA A 68 -0.67 -9.25 0.95
N VAL A 69 0.19 -9.46 1.94
CA VAL A 69 1.64 -9.34 1.77
C VAL A 69 2.22 -10.74 1.68
N LEU A 70 3.02 -10.99 0.65
CA LEU A 70 3.65 -12.28 0.39
C LEU A 70 5.17 -12.16 0.49
N GLU A 71 5.80 -13.18 1.04
CA GLU A 71 7.24 -13.42 1.06
C GLU A 71 7.50 -14.74 0.32
N ASP A 72 8.18 -14.69 -0.83
CA ASP A 72 8.39 -15.83 -1.74
C ASP A 72 7.09 -16.59 -2.05
N GLY A 73 6.00 -15.83 -2.28
CA GLY A 73 4.67 -16.36 -2.55
C GLY A 73 3.93 -16.91 -1.32
N ARG A 74 4.54 -16.87 -0.13
CA ARG A 74 3.89 -17.28 1.14
C ARG A 74 3.25 -16.08 1.81
N PRO A 75 1.97 -16.16 2.22
CA PRO A 75 1.32 -15.04 2.89
C PRO A 75 1.90 -14.79 4.27
N LEU A 76 2.17 -13.53 4.56
CA LEU A 76 2.44 -13.03 5.91
C LEU A 76 1.14 -12.91 6.70
N THR A 77 1.24 -12.97 8.02
CA THR A 77 0.09 -12.84 8.92
C THR A 77 -0.23 -11.37 9.15
N ARG A 78 -1.50 -11.00 9.16
CA ARG A 78 -1.88 -9.62 9.45
C ARG A 78 -1.87 -9.36 10.96
N ALA A 79 -1.20 -8.28 11.35
CA ALA A 79 -1.25 -7.65 12.65
C ALA A 79 -2.26 -6.48 12.62
N PHE A 80 -3.02 -6.30 13.71
CA PHE A 80 -3.98 -5.21 13.83
C PHE A 80 -3.36 -3.97 14.46
N HIS A 81 -2.34 -4.18 15.31
CA HIS A 81 -1.59 -3.12 15.98
C HIS A 81 -0.12 -3.13 15.58
N ILE A 82 0.52 -1.95 15.66
CA ILE A 82 1.94 -1.80 15.30
C ILE A 82 2.88 -2.61 16.19
N ASP A 83 2.52 -2.73 17.47
CA ASP A 83 3.28 -3.48 18.46
C ASP A 83 3.17 -5.01 18.28
N GLU A 84 2.25 -5.47 17.42
CA GLU A 84 2.06 -6.87 17.07
C GLU A 84 2.87 -7.28 15.82
N VAL A 85 3.57 -6.34 15.17
CA VAL A 85 4.39 -6.64 13.99
C VAL A 85 5.69 -7.33 14.42
N HIS A 86 5.65 -8.65 14.44
CA HIS A 86 6.81 -9.53 14.62
C HIS A 86 7.18 -10.26 13.32
N ALA A 87 8.21 -11.10 13.36
CA ALA A 87 8.65 -11.90 12.22
C ALA A 87 7.47 -12.65 11.58
N GLY A 88 7.35 -12.54 10.25
CA GLY A 88 6.27 -13.15 9.48
C GLY A 88 4.94 -12.39 9.52
N CYS A 89 4.89 -11.19 10.10
CA CYS A 89 3.70 -10.35 10.17
C CYS A 89 3.81 -9.08 9.33
N TYR A 90 2.65 -8.54 8.98
CA TYR A 90 2.50 -7.21 8.41
C TYR A 90 1.31 -6.48 8.99
N MET A 91 1.31 -5.16 8.94
CA MET A 91 0.17 -4.32 9.20
C MET A 91 0.01 -3.30 8.07
N VAL A 92 -1.17 -2.73 7.97
CA VAL A 92 -1.43 -1.56 7.12
C VAL A 92 -1.87 -0.43 8.02
N CYS A 93 -1.14 0.68 7.99
CA CYS A 93 -1.51 1.91 8.67
C CYS A 93 -1.55 3.03 7.65
N ARG A 94 -2.73 3.61 7.45
CA ARG A 94 -2.96 4.65 6.45
C ARG A 94 -2.49 4.24 5.04
N ASP A 95 -1.46 4.90 4.52
CA ASP A 95 -0.85 4.71 3.21
C ASP A 95 0.47 3.92 3.26
N GLN A 96 0.72 3.25 4.40
CA GLN A 96 1.93 2.50 4.67
C GLN A 96 1.60 1.04 4.93
N VAL A 97 2.39 0.15 4.32
CA VAL A 97 2.45 -1.26 4.68
C VAL A 97 3.74 -1.46 5.46
N ARG A 98 3.62 -1.88 6.73
CA ARG A 98 4.77 -2.23 7.57
C ARG A 98 4.80 -3.74 7.72
N PHE A 99 5.94 -4.38 7.49
CA PHE A 99 6.07 -5.82 7.66
C PHE A 99 7.44 -6.23 8.21
N ARG A 100 7.53 -7.47 8.68
CA ARG A 100 8.78 -8.11 9.05
C ARG A 100 8.90 -9.46 8.35
N PRO A 101 10.04 -9.73 7.71
CA PRO A 101 10.28 -11.05 7.13
C PRO A 101 10.21 -12.17 8.16
N SER A 102 9.92 -13.38 7.70
CA SER A 102 9.71 -14.56 8.55
C SER A 102 10.90 -14.95 9.43
N ASP A 103 12.11 -14.57 9.04
CA ASP A 103 13.39 -14.81 9.73
C ASP A 103 14.04 -13.50 10.26
N ASP A 104 13.32 -12.37 10.18
CA ASP A 104 13.78 -11.02 10.56
C ASP A 104 15.03 -10.52 9.78
N SER A 105 15.43 -11.19 8.69
CA SER A 105 16.54 -10.71 7.87
C SER A 105 16.15 -9.50 7.02
N ASP A 106 17.12 -8.68 6.62
CA ASP A 106 16.85 -7.48 5.83
C ASP A 106 16.35 -7.88 4.42
N PRO A 107 15.13 -7.49 4.00
CA PRO A 107 14.61 -7.84 2.68
C PRO A 107 15.53 -7.47 1.53
N ARG A 108 16.33 -6.41 1.71
CA ARG A 108 17.20 -5.85 0.68
C ARG A 108 18.40 -6.74 0.38
N ASP A 109 18.79 -7.56 1.35
CA ASP A 109 19.95 -8.44 1.26
C ASP A 109 19.55 -9.92 1.13
N SER A 110 18.31 -10.27 1.48
CA SER A 110 17.85 -11.67 1.53
C SER A 110 17.67 -12.34 0.17
N GLY A 111 17.59 -11.57 -0.93
CA GLY A 111 17.30 -12.10 -2.27
C GLY A 111 15.86 -12.59 -2.48
N ARG A 112 15.01 -12.53 -1.44
CA ARG A 112 13.61 -12.96 -1.47
C ARG A 112 12.72 -11.97 -2.22
N GLU A 113 11.64 -12.49 -2.77
CA GLU A 113 10.63 -11.68 -3.44
C GLU A 113 9.52 -11.31 -2.46
N TYR A 114 9.25 -10.01 -2.36
CA TYR A 114 8.13 -9.49 -1.58
C TYR A 114 7.07 -8.91 -2.51
N VAL A 115 5.82 -9.25 -2.26
CA VAL A 115 4.67 -8.82 -3.07
C VAL A 115 3.59 -8.26 -2.15
N VAL A 116 2.92 -7.21 -2.60
CA VAL A 116 1.65 -6.77 -2.01
C VAL A 116 0.53 -6.98 -3.03
N LEU A 117 -0.57 -7.58 -2.59
CA LEU A 117 -1.79 -7.74 -3.37
C LEU A 117 -2.58 -6.44 -3.30
N VAL A 118 -2.79 -5.80 -4.46
CA VAL A 118 -3.42 -4.49 -4.57
C VAL A 118 -4.46 -4.48 -5.69
N PRO A 119 -5.43 -3.56 -5.67
CA PRO A 119 -6.28 -3.32 -6.83
C PRO A 119 -5.47 -2.99 -8.09
N PRO A 120 -5.92 -3.37 -9.30
CA PRO A 120 -5.18 -3.13 -10.54
C PRO A 120 -4.81 -1.67 -10.77
N CYS A 121 -5.70 -0.74 -10.43
CA CYS A 121 -5.45 0.69 -10.57
C CYS A 121 -4.27 1.18 -9.71
N VAL A 122 -4.01 0.56 -8.55
CA VAL A 122 -2.84 0.87 -7.72
C VAL A 122 -1.58 0.35 -8.37
N ARG A 123 -1.55 -0.91 -8.81
CA ARG A 123 -0.40 -1.48 -9.51
C ARG A 123 -0.01 -0.63 -10.71
N ASP A 124 -0.99 -0.23 -11.52
CA ASP A 124 -0.76 0.56 -12.72
C ASP A 124 -0.23 1.97 -12.36
N ALA A 125 -0.84 2.64 -11.37
CA ALA A 125 -0.37 3.96 -10.91
C ALA A 125 1.06 3.93 -10.33
N GLU A 126 1.43 2.85 -9.64
CA GLU A 126 2.76 2.66 -9.06
C GLU A 126 3.82 2.27 -10.09
N ALA A 127 3.44 1.69 -11.23
CA ALA A 127 4.36 1.36 -12.32
C ALA A 127 4.91 2.60 -13.03
N HIS A 128 4.12 3.69 -13.08
CA HIS A 128 4.48 4.93 -13.77
C HIS A 128 5.32 5.90 -12.90
N SER A 129 5.32 5.73 -11.58
CA SER A 129 5.73 6.82 -10.67
C SER A 129 7.25 6.98 -10.45
N ILE A 130 8.11 6.04 -10.88
CA ILE A 130 9.57 6.16 -10.64
C ILE A 130 10.31 6.78 -11.84
N ALA A 131 9.84 6.56 -13.06
CA ALA A 131 10.49 7.07 -14.27
C ALA A 131 9.83 8.33 -14.85
N ASP A 132 8.50 8.48 -14.72
CA ASP A 132 7.78 9.56 -15.41
C ASP A 132 7.80 10.90 -14.65
N ILE A 133 7.98 10.88 -13.32
CA ILE A 133 8.08 12.11 -12.49
C ILE A 133 9.33 12.95 -12.85
N ARG A 134 10.42 12.32 -13.33
CA ARG A 134 11.63 13.06 -13.76
C ARG A 134 11.55 13.63 -15.18
N ARG A 135 10.59 13.19 -16.01
CA ARG A 135 10.43 13.70 -17.39
C ARG A 135 9.42 14.83 -17.52
N LEU A 136 8.49 14.96 -16.58
CA LEU A 136 7.46 16.01 -16.60
C LEU A 136 7.87 17.29 -15.83
N GLN A 137 9.13 17.38 -15.40
CA GLN A 137 9.73 18.56 -14.77
C GLN A 137 10.84 19.23 -15.61
N LEU A 138 10.90 18.94 -16.91
CA LEU A 138 11.79 19.61 -17.88
C LEU A 138 10.99 20.27 -19.00
#